data_AF-A0A354X2J6-F1
#
_entry.id   AF-A0A354X2J6-F1
#
_cell.length_a   1.000
_cell.length_b   1.000
_cell.length_c   1.000
_cell.angle_alpha   90.00
_cell.angle_beta   90.00
_cell.angle_gamma   90.00
#
_symmetry.space_group_name_H-M   'P 1'
#
loop_
_entity.id
_entity.type
_entity.pdbx_description
1 polymer ?
#
loop_
_entity_poly.entity_id
_entity_poly.type
_entity_poly.pdbx_seq_one_letter_code
_entity_poly.pdbx_strand_id
1 'polypeptide(L)' 'GEPYECGLPTHGTSWMQFRVGYYLYAILFMMFDVEIIFLFPWATVVRSLGMMGLASILIFIAILSLGLAYAWKKGVLKWT' A
#
# COMPACT_ATOMS: atom_id res chain seq x y z
N GLY A 1 15.87 -6.95 -32.99
CA GLY A 1 16.60 -7.12 -31.71
C GLY A 1 15.81 -8.12 -30.92
N GLU A 2 16.11 -9.40 -31.14
CA GLU A 2 15.37 -10.52 -30.57
C GLU A 2 15.56 -10.57 -29.04
N PRO A 3 14.55 -10.98 -28.26
CA PRO A 3 14.70 -11.22 -26.82
C PRO A 3 15.83 -12.21 -26.54
N TYR A 4 16.70 -11.89 -25.58
CA TYR A 4 17.88 -12.70 -25.30
C TYR A 4 17.50 -13.92 -24.46
N GLU A 5 17.36 -15.07 -25.12
CA GLU A 5 17.07 -16.36 -24.47
C GLU A 5 18.26 -17.31 -24.61
N CYS A 6 19.44 -16.81 -24.24
CA CYS A 6 20.70 -17.57 -24.28
C CYS A 6 20.99 -18.26 -25.64
N GLY A 7 20.49 -17.70 -26.75
CA GLY A 7 20.75 -18.21 -28.11
C GLY A 7 19.70 -19.16 -28.70
N LEU A 8 18.54 -19.35 -28.06
CA LEU A 8 17.43 -20.16 -28.59
C LEU A 8 16.22 -19.29 -28.97
N PRO A 9 15.40 -19.72 -29.96
CA PRO A 9 14.16 -19.03 -30.30
C PRO A 9 13.10 -19.19 -29.20
N THR A 10 12.34 -18.13 -28.93
CA THR A 10 11.35 -18.08 -27.85
C THR A 10 10.18 -19.04 -28.10
N HIS A 11 10.05 -20.05 -27.25
CA HIS A 11 8.97 -21.02 -27.28
C HIS A 11 8.07 -20.88 -26.05
N GLY A 12 6.90 -20.28 -26.23
CA GLY A 12 5.88 -20.15 -25.18
C GLY A 12 5.17 -18.80 -25.24
N THR A 13 4.01 -18.71 -24.60
CA THR A 13 3.32 -17.43 -24.43
C THR A 13 3.97 -16.64 -23.30
N SER A 14 4.26 -15.35 -23.51
CA SER A 14 4.87 -14.45 -22.51
C SER A 14 3.98 -14.15 -21.28
N TRP A 15 2.90 -14.91 -21.10
CA TRP A 15 1.90 -14.69 -20.06
C TRP A 15 2.36 -15.35 -18.76
N MET A 16 3.07 -14.57 -17.95
CA MET A 16 3.47 -14.94 -16.60
C MET A 16 2.24 -14.97 -15.68
N GLN A 17 2.07 -16.06 -14.92
CA GLN A 17 1.05 -16.14 -13.86
C GLN A 17 1.44 -15.16 -12.74
N PHE A 18 0.80 -13.98 -12.73
CA PHE A 18 1.02 -12.99 -11.67
C PHE A 18 0.42 -13.50 -10.37
N ARG A 19 1.25 -13.60 -9.32
CA ARG A 19 0.78 -13.92 -7.97
C ARG A 19 -0.07 -12.75 -7.45
N VAL A 20 -1.23 -13.07 -6.88
CA VAL A 20 -2.17 -12.07 -6.32
C VAL A 20 -1.51 -11.18 -5.26
N GLY A 21 -0.46 -11.67 -4.59
CA GLY A 21 0.32 -10.93 -3.60
C GLY A 21 0.82 -9.56 -4.11
N TYR A 22 1.28 -9.46 -5.37
CA TYR A 22 1.78 -8.19 -5.92
C TYR A 22 0.71 -7.10 -5.93
N TYR A 23 -0.54 -7.45 -6.27
CA TYR A 23 -1.65 -6.51 -6.31
C TYR A 23 -2.06 -6.05 -4.89
N LEU A 24 -2.01 -6.96 -3.91
CA LEU A 24 -2.30 -6.64 -2.51
C LEU A 24 -1.29 -5.64 -1.94
N TYR A 25 0.00 -5.81 -2.25
CA TYR A 25 1.02 -4.82 -1.88
C TYR A 25 0.80 -3.47 -2.55
N ALA A 26 0.42 -3.46 -3.84
CA ALA A 26 0.14 -2.21 -4.57
C ALA A 26 -1.05 -1.44 -3.97
N ILE A 27 -2.15 -2.14 -3.65
CA ILE A 27 -3.31 -1.51 -2.99
C ILE A 27 -2.92 -0.99 -1.62
N LEU A 28 -2.19 -1.79 -0.82
CA LEU A 28 -1.81 -1.38 0.52
C LEU A 28 -0.92 -0.13 0.48
N PHE A 29 0.05 -0.10 -0.43
CA PHE A 29 0.91 1.06 -0.65
C PHE A 29 0.09 2.29 -1.07
N MET A 30 -0.81 2.14 -2.04
CA MET A 30 -1.70 3.23 -2.48
C MET A 30 -2.57 3.74 -1.34
N MET A 31 -3.07 2.85 -0.47
CA MET A 31 -3.88 3.23 0.68
C MET A 31 -3.05 4.08 1.65
N PHE A 32 -1.84 3.65 2.02
CA PHE A 32 -0.94 4.43 2.86
C PHE A 32 -0.57 5.79 2.27
N ASP A 33 -0.34 5.86 0.96
CA ASP A 33 0.00 7.12 0.29
C ASP A 33 -1.14 8.15 0.40
N VAL A 34 -2.38 7.68 0.24
CA VAL A 34 -3.58 8.51 0.45
C VAL A 34 -3.67 9.03 1.89
N GLU A 35 -3.32 8.21 2.89
CA GLU A 35 -3.33 8.64 4.30
C GLU A 35 -2.34 9.79 4.55
N ILE A 36 -1.15 9.70 3.96
CA ILE A 36 -0.10 10.72 4.05
C ILE A 36 -0.58 12.04 3.42
N ILE A 37 -1.26 11.98 2.28
CA ILE A 37 -1.86 13.17 1.63
C ILE A 37 -2.81 13.91 2.58
N PHE A 38 -3.58 13.21 3.42
CA PHE A 38 -4.45 13.83 4.42
C PHE A 38 -3.69 14.35 5.65
N LEU A 39 -2.62 13.66 6.05
CA LEU A 39 -1.80 14.06 7.21
C LEU A 39 -1.02 15.36 6.96
N PHE A 40 -0.54 15.59 5.73
CA PHE A 40 0.24 16.78 5.39
C PHE A 40 -0.46 18.12 5.70
N PRO A 41 -1.64 18.42 5.13
CA PRO A 41 -2.33 19.69 5.40
C PRO A 41 -2.71 19.79 6.87
N TRP A 42 -3.16 18.70 7.50
CA TRP A 42 -3.46 18.68 8.94
C TRP A 42 -2.23 19.08 9.78
N ALA A 43 -1.04 18.57 9.45
CA ALA A 43 0.20 18.89 10.16
C ALA A 43 0.56 20.37 10.07
N THR A 44 0.16 21.07 9.00
CA THR A 44 0.40 22.53 8.87
C THR A 44 -0.52 23.36 9.77
N VAL A 45 -1.72 22.87 10.09
CA VAL A 45 -2.73 23.61 10.86
C VAL A 45 -2.90 23.12 12.30
N VAL A 46 -2.25 22.03 12.70
CA VAL A 46 -2.41 21.41 14.04
C VAL A 46 -2.27 22.41 15.20
N ARG A 47 -1.40 23.41 15.05
CA ARG A 47 -1.14 24.43 16.06
C ARG A 47 -2.34 25.35 16.33
N SER A 48 -3.22 25.56 15.35
CA SER A 48 -4.45 26.36 15.50
C SER A 48 -5.65 25.54 15.94
N LEU A 49 -5.69 24.23 15.64
CA LEU A 49 -6.80 23.35 16.05
C LEU A 49 -6.72 22.90 17.52
N GLY A 50 -5.56 23.01 18.16
CA GLY A 50 -5.37 22.63 19.56
C GLY A 50 -5.69 21.15 19.84
N MET A 51 -6.23 20.87 21.03
CA MET A 51 -6.47 19.50 21.52
C MET A 51 -7.50 18.72 20.68
N MET A 52 -8.45 19.43 20.08
CA MET A 52 -9.47 18.85 19.19
C MET A 52 -8.85 18.38 17.86
N GLY A 53 -7.88 19.12 17.32
CA GLY A 53 -7.09 18.69 16.17
C GLY A 53 -6.31 17.40 16.44
N LEU A 54 -5.77 17.28 17.65
CA LEU A 54 -5.04 16.09 18.10
C LEU A 54 -5.96 14.87 18.23
N ALA A 55 -7.16 15.03 18.79
CA ALA A 55 -8.14 13.94 18.87
C ALA A 55 -8.59 13.47 17.48
N SER A 56 -8.81 14.40 16.55
CA SER A 56 -9.23 14.06 15.18
C SER A 56 -8.20 13.20 14.44
N ILE A 57 -6.91 13.51 14.58
CA ILE A 57 -5.86 12.72 13.91
C ILE A 57 -5.64 11.36 14.55
N LEU A 58 -5.77 11.28 15.87
CA LEU A 58 -5.64 10.02 16.59
C LEU A 58 -6.73 9.04 16.16
N ILE A 59 -7.97 9.51 16.03
CA ILE A 59 -9.09 8.70 15.54
C ILE A 59 -8.83 8.29 14.07
N PHE A 60 -8.40 9.22 13.23
CA PHE A 60 -8.09 8.94 11.82
C PHE A 60 -7.03 7.84 11.68
N ILE A 61 -5.88 7.99 12.36
CA ILE A 61 -4.80 7.01 12.36
C ILE A 61 -5.27 5.67 12.94
N ALA A 62 -6.08 5.67 14.00
CA ALA A 62 -6.58 4.43 14.61
C ALA A 62 -7.45 3.61 13.65
N ILE A 63 -8.34 4.26 12.90
CA ILE A 63 -9.22 3.59 11.92
C ILE A 63 -8.39 2.94 10.81
N LEU A 64 -7.38 3.66 10.30
CA LEU A 64 -6.52 3.17 9.22
C LEU A 64 -5.59 2.05 9.68
N SER A 65 -5.00 2.20 10.87
CA SER A 65 -4.18 1.18 11.54
C SER A 65 -4.97 -0.12 11.75
N LEU A 66 -6.26 -0.03 12.06
CA LEU A 66 -7.14 -1.20 12.19
C LEU A 66 -7.31 -1.92 10.85
N GLY A 67 -7.42 -1.19 9.74
CA GLY A 67 -7.46 -1.76 8.38
C GLY A 67 -6.19 -2.56 8.06
N LEU A 68 -5.02 -2.00 8.38
CA LEU A 68 -3.73 -2.70 8.24
C LEU A 68 -3.64 -3.92 9.16
N ALA A 69 -3.99 -3.76 10.44
CA ALA A 69 -3.95 -4.84 11.42
C ALA A 69 -4.84 -6.02 11.00
N TYR A 70 -6.01 -5.74 10.40
CA TYR A 70 -6.87 -6.75 9.81
C TYR A 70 -6.22 -7.48 8.64
N ALA A 71 -5.61 -6.74 7.70
CA ALA A 71 -4.90 -7.32 6.56
C ALA A 71 -3.72 -8.21 7.02
N TRP A 72 -3.00 -7.79 8.07
CA TRP A 72 -1.95 -8.58 8.70
C TRP A 72 -2.51 -9.86 9.34
N LYS A 73 -3.58 -9.76 10.13
CA LYS A 73 -4.25 -10.91 10.74
C LYS A 73 -4.71 -11.95 9.72
N LYS A 74 -5.14 -11.52 8.52
CA LYS A 74 -5.51 -12.42 7.42
C LYS A 74 -4.33 -13.06 6.68
N GLY A 75 -3.08 -12.71 7.02
CA GLY A 75 -1.89 -13.29 6.40
C GLY A 75 -1.65 -12.85 4.96
N VAL A 76 -2.31 -11.77 4.53
CA VAL A 76 -2.24 -11.21 3.16
C VAL A 76 -0.83 -10.72 2.82
N LEU A 77 -0.04 -10.39 3.84
CA LEU A 77 1.34 -9.94 3.76
C LEU A 77 2.38 -11.08 3.73
N LYS A 78 1.96 -12.36 3.72
CA LYS A 78 2.92 -13.48 3.65
C LYS A 78 3.32 -13.75 2.20
N TRP A 79 4.62 -13.68 1.94
CA TRP A 79 5.21 -14.05 0.66
C TRP A 79 5.64 -15.52 0.71
N THR A 80 4.80 -16.41 0.18
CA THR A 80 5.12 -17.82 -0.10
C THR A 80 4.90 -18.10 -1.59
#